data_AF-A0A5C5VQT9-F1
#
_entry.id   AF-A0A5C5VQT9-F1
#
_cell.length_a   1.000
_cell.length_b   1.000
_cell.length_c   1.000
_cell.angle_alpha   90.00
_cell.angle_beta   90.00
_cell.angle_gamma   90.00
#
_symmetry.space_group_name_H-M   'P 1'
#
loop_
_entity.id
_entity.type
_entity.pdbx_description
1 polymer ?
#
loop_
_entity_poly.entity_id
_entity_poly.type
_entity_poly.pdbx_seq_one_letter_code
_entity_poly.pdbx_strand_id
1 'polypeptide(L)'
;MSHPIQLLVLALAGFNLAMVDDEPPTKPAVLVAAESSAAFAKGVVVYRRQSTEGRASTVRITTKFTANEVLQYHDYIDTSAILPDDQLTRYRRLWTKDWMYTNTNTAIASQAYDKAPYQPMPFRSLGVELPLAETTFVRRYDVSDDDTLKVVTCRESDSRGRSIERKLWIAPSRGFNVVRAELWVDGELRLKKVTTLAQWGQHWFPETVLEFRAGRPEPSSVTTIEQAEFDSPTIPDALLPADVGIEVGTTVICKKPGTEGQHRWVWDGAGLDTFQAVGGKLKRGELTMGPNLKAELDRRRQTTAALRRAGLGDSIEGVGDAPKLSEWEEFVRRFVLENALSTDQEQRAWIIYRDCRERVEDYLRTARPRFEDLGRSQVRINSGNATDDEIVEAARLRQRLMGPVDELFTKQLVPRLGGLLTPAQKREKKETK
;
A
#
# COMPACT_ATOMS: atom_id res chain seq x y z
N MET A 1 54.36 31.82 -22.04
CA MET A 1 53.63 31.42 -20.82
C MET A 1 52.16 31.31 -21.17
N SER A 2 51.76 30.11 -21.60
CA SER A 2 50.39 29.76 -21.99
C SER A 2 50.32 28.23 -21.88
N HIS A 3 49.50 27.73 -20.95
CA HIS A 3 49.26 26.29 -20.77
C HIS A 3 48.05 25.87 -21.61
N PRO A 4 48.17 24.86 -22.49
CA PRO A 4 47.03 24.27 -23.15
C PRO A 4 46.46 23.10 -22.34
N ILE A 5 45.14 23.10 -22.30
CA ILE A 5 44.23 22.02 -21.95
C ILE A 5 44.43 20.87 -22.95
N GLN A 6 44.66 19.64 -22.49
CA GLN A 6 44.14 18.37 -23.05
C GLN A 6 44.80 17.13 -22.42
N LEU A 7 44.02 16.03 -22.39
CA LEU A 7 44.35 14.64 -22.00
C LEU A 7 44.18 14.25 -20.52
N LEU A 8 42.92 14.25 -20.07
CA LEU A 8 42.43 13.21 -19.15
C LEU A 8 40.98 12.83 -19.51
N VAL A 9 40.82 12.27 -20.73
CA VAL A 9 39.61 11.59 -21.18
C VAL A 9 40.06 10.19 -21.56
N LEU A 10 39.98 9.24 -20.62
CA LEU A 10 39.98 7.77 -20.81
C LEU A 10 40.03 7.06 -19.44
N ALA A 11 38.93 7.12 -18.68
CA ALA A 11 38.69 6.23 -17.53
C ALA A 11 37.20 6.14 -17.12
N LEU A 12 36.26 6.44 -18.03
CA LEU A 12 34.81 6.35 -17.77
C LEU A 12 34.04 5.67 -18.92
N ALA A 13 34.66 4.69 -19.57
CA ALA A 13 34.03 3.84 -20.58
C ALA A 13 34.18 2.34 -20.24
N GLY A 14 33.98 2.00 -18.95
CA GLY A 14 34.15 0.63 -18.42
C GLY A 14 32.97 0.07 -17.65
N PHE A 15 31.84 0.79 -17.55
CA PHE A 15 30.56 0.22 -17.13
C PHE A 15 29.71 -0.03 -18.39
N ASN A 16 30.22 -0.92 -19.25
CA ASN A 16 29.31 -1.71 -20.06
C ASN A 16 28.54 -2.57 -19.06
N LEU A 17 27.31 -2.16 -18.78
CA LEU A 17 26.23 -3.06 -18.42
C LEU A 17 26.19 -4.12 -19.53
N ALA A 18 26.99 -5.18 -19.37
CA ALA A 18 26.70 -6.46 -19.97
C ALA A 18 25.36 -6.88 -19.38
N MET A 19 24.28 -6.40 -19.98
CA MET A 19 23.01 -7.09 -20.00
C MET A 19 23.33 -8.42 -20.66
N VAL A 20 23.77 -9.38 -19.86
CA VAL A 20 23.97 -10.75 -20.32
C VAL A 20 22.59 -11.18 -20.80
N ASP A 21 22.50 -11.49 -22.10
CA ASP A 21 21.35 -12.12 -22.76
C ASP A 21 21.14 -13.55 -22.23
N ASP A 22 21.05 -13.72 -20.91
CA ASP A 22 20.66 -14.98 -20.32
C ASP A 22 19.15 -15.11 -20.55
N GLU A 23 18.76 -16.04 -21.42
CA GLU A 23 17.36 -16.43 -21.57
C GLU A 23 16.76 -16.67 -20.18
N PRO A 24 15.56 -16.14 -19.89
CA PRO A 24 14.95 -16.31 -18.58
C PRO A 24 14.84 -17.80 -18.26
N PRO A 25 15.17 -18.24 -17.04
CA PRO A 25 15.19 -19.64 -16.71
C PRO A 25 13.81 -20.25 -16.96
N THR A 26 13.79 -21.38 -17.65
CA THR A 26 12.53 -22.10 -17.93
C THR A 26 11.87 -22.51 -16.62
N LYS A 27 10.61 -22.12 -16.42
CA LYS A 27 9.84 -22.49 -15.22
C LYS A 27 9.70 -24.02 -15.14
N PRO A 28 9.88 -24.65 -13.96
CA PRO A 28 9.69 -26.08 -13.81
C PRO A 28 8.24 -26.51 -14.07
N ALA A 29 8.05 -27.69 -14.66
CA ALA A 29 6.72 -28.21 -15.01
C ALA A 29 5.75 -28.29 -13.82
N VAL A 30 6.24 -28.58 -12.61
CA VAL A 30 5.40 -28.58 -11.41
C VAL A 30 4.90 -27.19 -11.03
N LEU A 31 5.71 -26.15 -11.25
CA LEU A 31 5.31 -24.77 -11.03
C LEU A 31 4.29 -24.35 -12.09
N VAL A 32 4.52 -24.72 -13.36
CA VAL A 32 3.56 -24.49 -14.45
C VAL A 32 2.23 -25.20 -14.16
N ALA A 33 2.26 -26.45 -13.68
CA ALA A 33 1.08 -27.18 -13.26
C ALA A 33 0.38 -26.51 -12.07
N ALA A 34 1.15 -26.06 -11.07
CA ALA A 34 0.64 -25.29 -9.93
C ALA A 34 0.19 -23.87 -10.27
N GLU A 35 0.54 -23.34 -11.44
CA GLU A 35 0.02 -22.11 -12.04
C GLU A 35 -1.19 -22.38 -12.95
N SER A 36 -1.42 -23.63 -13.37
CA SER A 36 -2.49 -24.04 -14.31
C SER A 36 -3.63 -24.84 -13.65
N SER A 37 -3.41 -25.41 -12.46
CA SER A 37 -4.34 -26.29 -11.75
C SER A 37 -5.61 -25.64 -11.15
N ALA A 38 -5.86 -24.35 -11.35
CA ALA A 38 -7.11 -23.71 -10.94
C ALA A 38 -8.21 -24.20 -11.88
N ALA A 39 -8.89 -25.25 -11.44
CA ALA A 39 -9.93 -25.92 -12.19
C ALA A 39 -11.28 -25.19 -12.15
N PHE A 40 -11.34 -24.00 -11.55
CA PHE A 40 -12.58 -23.24 -11.42
C PHE A 40 -12.54 -21.87 -12.09
N ALA A 41 -13.65 -21.52 -12.74
CA ALA A 41 -13.86 -20.30 -13.50
C ALA A 41 -14.48 -19.18 -12.64
N LYS A 42 -15.18 -19.52 -11.56
CA LYS A 42 -15.83 -18.55 -10.66
C LYS A 42 -15.89 -19.07 -9.23
N GLY A 43 -15.91 -18.17 -8.26
CA GLY A 43 -15.93 -18.58 -6.86
C GLY A 43 -16.21 -17.46 -5.87
N VAL A 44 -16.78 -17.85 -4.73
CA VAL A 44 -17.05 -16.99 -3.58
C VAL A 44 -16.28 -17.56 -2.39
N VAL A 45 -15.47 -16.71 -1.76
CA VAL A 45 -14.69 -17.07 -0.58
C VAL A 45 -14.95 -16.06 0.54
N VAL A 46 -15.33 -16.55 1.72
CA VAL A 46 -15.42 -15.79 2.96
C VAL A 46 -14.30 -16.27 3.86
N TYR A 47 -13.50 -15.35 4.39
CA TYR A 47 -12.46 -15.67 5.35
C TYR A 47 -12.39 -14.65 6.47
N ARG A 48 -11.84 -15.10 7.59
CA ARG A 48 -11.54 -14.28 8.75
C ARG A 48 -10.03 -14.28 8.97
N ARG A 49 -9.44 -13.10 9.11
CA ARG A 49 -8.02 -12.92 9.43
C ARG A 49 -7.88 -12.29 10.81
N GLN A 50 -7.06 -12.90 11.64
CA GLN A 50 -6.72 -12.44 12.99
C GLN A 50 -5.21 -12.22 13.08
N SER A 51 -4.80 -11.05 13.53
CA SER A 51 -3.39 -10.74 13.83
C SER A 51 -3.09 -10.97 15.31
N THR A 52 -1.83 -11.22 15.65
CA THR A 52 -1.40 -11.30 17.06
C THR A 52 -1.51 -9.97 17.81
N GLU A 53 -1.68 -8.86 17.10
CA GLU A 53 -1.89 -7.53 17.69
C GLU A 53 -3.36 -7.29 18.08
N GLY A 54 -4.18 -8.36 18.12
CA GLY A 54 -5.59 -8.31 18.53
C GLY A 54 -6.56 -7.90 17.43
N ARG A 55 -6.08 -7.47 16.27
CA ARG A 55 -6.95 -7.04 15.16
C ARG A 55 -7.57 -8.24 14.46
N ALA A 56 -8.89 -8.22 14.28
CA ALA A 56 -9.62 -9.23 13.55
C ALA A 56 -10.42 -8.58 12.41
N SER A 57 -10.43 -9.22 11.24
CA SER A 57 -11.20 -8.75 10.09
C SER A 57 -11.85 -9.94 9.38
N THR A 58 -13.13 -9.80 9.05
CA THR A 58 -13.84 -10.75 8.18
C THR A 58 -13.98 -10.14 6.79
N VAL A 59 -13.53 -10.87 5.78
CA VAL A 59 -13.49 -10.43 4.38
C VAL A 59 -14.27 -11.43 3.53
N ARG A 60 -15.23 -10.93 2.77
CA ARG A 60 -15.93 -11.69 1.73
C ARG A 60 -15.44 -11.23 0.36
N ILE A 61 -14.93 -12.17 -0.42
CA ILE A 61 -14.47 -11.96 -1.79
C ILE A 61 -15.36 -12.79 -2.73
N THR A 62 -15.93 -12.11 -3.73
CA THR A 62 -16.56 -12.72 -4.90
C THR A 62 -15.64 -12.46 -6.08
N THR A 63 -15.30 -13.48 -6.87
CA THR A 63 -14.36 -13.32 -7.99
C THR A 63 -14.65 -14.27 -9.15
N LYS A 64 -14.28 -13.83 -10.35
CA LYS A 64 -14.21 -14.65 -11.55
C LYS A 64 -12.74 -14.94 -11.81
N PHE A 65 -12.42 -16.20 -12.02
CA PHE A 65 -11.08 -16.67 -12.33
C PHE A 65 -11.10 -16.93 -13.84
N THR A 66 -10.48 -16.07 -14.63
CA THR A 66 -10.26 -16.46 -16.03
C THR A 66 -8.92 -17.17 -16.13
N ALA A 67 -8.77 -18.10 -17.07
CA ALA A 67 -7.54 -18.88 -17.22
C ALA A 67 -6.26 -18.01 -17.37
N ASN A 68 -6.42 -16.74 -17.75
CA ASN A 68 -5.35 -15.76 -17.96
C ASN A 68 -5.50 -14.46 -17.14
N GLU A 69 -6.61 -14.23 -16.42
CA GLU A 69 -6.75 -13.07 -15.53
C GLU A 69 -6.76 -13.55 -14.10
N VAL A 70 -5.84 -12.94 -13.39
CA VAL A 70 -5.22 -13.52 -12.25
C VAL A 70 -5.52 -12.52 -11.15
N LEU A 71 -6.37 -12.88 -10.18
CA LEU A 71 -6.72 -11.94 -9.11
C LEU A 71 -5.48 -11.67 -8.27
N GLN A 72 -4.82 -10.55 -8.54
CA GLN A 72 -3.77 -10.05 -7.69
C GLN A 72 -4.38 -9.70 -6.34
N TYR A 73 -3.86 -10.26 -5.25
CA TYR A 73 -3.96 -9.68 -3.93
C TYR A 73 -2.60 -9.00 -3.66
N HIS A 74 -2.62 -7.77 -3.13
CA HIS A 74 -1.43 -7.19 -2.52
C HIS A 74 -1.87 -6.74 -1.13
N ASP A 75 -1.32 -7.38 -0.11
CA ASP A 75 -1.39 -6.89 1.25
C ASP A 75 -0.27 -5.87 1.47
N TYR A 76 -0.53 -4.61 1.13
CA TYR A 76 0.26 -3.52 1.70
C TYR A 76 -0.37 -3.18 3.06
N ILE A 77 0.15 -3.80 4.11
CA ILE A 77 0.11 -3.15 5.42
C ILE A 77 1.17 -2.05 5.35
N ASP A 78 0.74 -0.85 4.96
CA ASP A 78 1.46 0.34 5.35
C ASP A 78 1.48 0.35 6.88
N THR A 79 2.64 0.05 7.47
CA THR A 79 2.87 0.09 8.92
C THR A 79 2.69 1.49 9.52
N SER A 80 2.25 2.47 8.72
CA SER A 80 2.01 3.86 9.13
C SER A 80 0.54 4.21 9.38
N ALA A 81 -0.44 3.39 8.99
CA ALA A 81 -1.85 3.75 9.11
C ALA A 81 -2.61 2.83 10.08
N ILE A 82 -2.63 3.26 11.35
CA ILE A 82 -3.53 2.74 12.38
C ILE A 82 -4.97 3.02 11.95
N LEU A 83 -5.76 2.00 11.65
CA LEU A 83 -7.21 2.09 11.54
C LEU A 83 -7.86 1.10 12.52
N PRO A 84 -8.95 1.49 13.22
CA PRO A 84 -9.62 0.66 14.21
C PRO A 84 -10.27 -0.60 13.65
N ASP A 85 -10.40 -1.59 14.54
CA ASP A 85 -11.35 -2.71 14.46
C ASP A 85 -12.76 -2.19 14.11
N ASP A 86 -13.52 -3.01 13.38
CA ASP A 86 -14.79 -2.71 12.70
C ASP A 86 -14.75 -1.93 11.38
N GLN A 87 -13.58 -1.53 10.88
CA GLN A 87 -13.46 -1.05 9.51
C GLN A 87 -13.25 -2.24 8.57
N LEU A 88 -14.33 -2.66 7.90
CA LEU A 88 -14.30 -3.45 6.68
C LEU A 88 -13.41 -2.74 5.65
N THR A 89 -12.10 -2.96 5.71
CA THR A 89 -11.18 -2.58 4.64
C THR A 89 -11.40 -3.60 3.52
N ARG A 90 -12.47 -3.39 2.76
CA ARG A 90 -12.86 -4.27 1.64
C ARG A 90 -11.97 -3.96 0.45
N TYR A 91 -10.78 -4.56 0.40
CA TYR A 91 -10.03 -4.66 -0.84
C TYR A 91 -10.84 -5.51 -1.83
N ARG A 92 -11.39 -4.85 -2.83
CA ARG A 92 -12.14 -5.46 -3.92
C ARG A 92 -11.39 -5.10 -5.19
N ARG A 93 -11.12 -6.09 -6.03
CA ARG A 93 -10.44 -5.91 -7.32
C ARG A 93 -11.26 -6.57 -8.40
N LEU A 94 -11.62 -5.80 -9.41
CA LEU A 94 -12.23 -6.28 -10.64
C LEU A 94 -11.21 -6.06 -11.75
N TRP A 95 -10.88 -7.12 -12.47
CA TRP A 95 -10.11 -7.07 -13.69
C TRP A 95 -11.08 -7.05 -14.85
N THR A 96 -11.00 -6.01 -15.65
CA THR A 96 -11.62 -5.97 -16.97
C THR A 96 -10.52 -5.71 -17.99
N LYS A 97 -10.78 -5.96 -19.28
CA LYS A 97 -9.82 -5.69 -20.36
C LYS A 97 -9.29 -4.25 -20.35
N ASP A 98 -10.05 -3.29 -19.80
CA ASP A 98 -9.80 -1.85 -19.96
C ASP A 98 -9.42 -1.13 -18.65
N TRP A 99 -9.64 -1.74 -17.48
CA TRP A 99 -9.33 -1.11 -16.19
C TRP A 99 -9.21 -2.12 -15.05
N MET A 100 -8.37 -1.75 -14.08
CA MET A 100 -8.26 -2.39 -12.78
C MET A 100 -9.00 -1.54 -11.74
N TYR A 101 -9.79 -2.18 -10.89
CA TYR A 101 -10.31 -1.54 -9.68
C TYR A 101 -9.46 -1.92 -8.47
N THR A 102 -9.07 -0.95 -7.65
CA THR A 102 -8.61 -1.20 -6.28
C THR A 102 -9.35 -0.30 -5.31
N ASN A 103 -10.08 -0.90 -4.36
CA ASN A 103 -10.56 -0.16 -3.20
C ASN A 103 -9.41 0.02 -2.20
N THR A 104 -8.80 1.19 -2.17
CA THR A 104 -8.02 1.64 -1.00
C THR A 104 -8.88 2.66 -0.29
N ASN A 105 -9.45 2.31 0.85
CA ASN A 105 -10.23 3.26 1.65
C ASN A 105 -9.34 4.18 2.49
N THR A 106 -8.23 4.64 1.90
CA THR A 106 -7.30 5.61 2.46
C THR A 106 -6.84 6.56 1.37
N ALA A 107 -6.86 7.86 1.69
CA ALA A 107 -6.35 8.93 0.85
C ALA A 107 -4.81 8.90 0.66
N ILE A 108 -4.12 7.85 1.12
CA ILE A 108 -2.67 7.73 1.13
C ILE A 108 -2.26 6.67 0.11
N ALA A 109 -2.12 7.12 -1.14
CA ALA A 109 -1.41 6.39 -2.19
C ALA A 109 -0.79 7.45 -3.12
N SER A 110 0.08 8.27 -2.54
CA SER A 110 1.02 9.08 -3.29
C SER A 110 2.33 9.03 -2.52
N GLN A 111 3.37 8.49 -3.17
CA GLN A 111 4.75 8.31 -2.70
C GLN A 111 5.10 6.88 -2.25
N ALA A 112 5.36 6.03 -3.23
CA ALA A 112 6.65 5.35 -3.41
C ALA A 112 6.54 4.33 -4.55
N TYR A 113 7.57 4.32 -5.39
CA TYR A 113 7.94 3.34 -6.43
C TYR A 113 7.69 3.72 -7.89
N ASP A 114 8.84 4.03 -8.46
CA ASP A 114 9.19 4.16 -9.86
C ASP A 114 9.46 2.75 -10.44
N LYS A 115 9.00 2.54 -11.68
CA LYS A 115 9.40 1.52 -12.68
C LYS A 115 8.65 0.16 -12.76
N ALA A 116 8.17 -0.06 -13.99
CA ALA A 116 7.82 -1.30 -14.71
C ALA A 116 6.33 -1.77 -14.76
N PRO A 117 5.86 -2.28 -15.92
CA PRO A 117 4.47 -2.68 -16.16
C PRO A 117 4.09 -3.96 -15.40
N TYR A 118 3.04 -3.84 -14.58
CA TYR A 118 2.49 -4.90 -13.72
C TYR A 118 1.88 -6.06 -14.54
N GLN A 119 2.33 -7.30 -14.29
CA GLN A 119 1.69 -8.52 -14.80
C GLN A 119 0.90 -9.27 -13.72
N PRO A 120 -0.24 -9.91 -14.07
CA PRO A 120 -1.22 -10.41 -13.11
C PRO A 120 -0.80 -11.70 -12.36
N MET A 121 -1.14 -11.84 -11.06
CA MET A 121 -0.91 -13.03 -10.19
C MET A 121 -2.22 -13.64 -9.65
N PRO A 122 -2.37 -14.96 -9.44
CA PRO A 122 -3.67 -15.59 -9.15
C PRO A 122 -4.06 -15.55 -7.68
N PHE A 123 -5.37 -15.56 -7.46
CA PHE A 123 -6.11 -15.85 -6.22
C PHE A 123 -5.67 -17.12 -5.45
N ARG A 124 -4.75 -17.92 -6.01
CA ARG A 124 -4.06 -19.01 -5.28
C ARG A 124 -3.31 -18.47 -4.04
N SER A 125 -3.22 -17.15 -3.90
CA SER A 125 -2.66 -16.29 -2.87
C SER A 125 -3.34 -16.23 -1.48
N LEU A 126 -4.54 -16.78 -1.27
CA LEU A 126 -4.96 -17.01 0.13
C LEU A 126 -4.02 -18.05 0.79
N GLY A 127 -3.48 -18.99 0.00
CA GLY A 127 -2.31 -19.80 0.31
C GLY A 127 -1.03 -19.08 -0.05
N VAL A 128 -0.12 -18.99 0.92
CA VAL A 128 1.25 -18.49 0.83
C VAL A 128 1.63 -17.61 -0.39
N GLU A 129 1.36 -16.32 -0.34
CA GLU A 129 2.04 -15.37 -1.22
C GLU A 129 3.51 -15.24 -0.84
N LEU A 130 4.38 -15.57 -1.79
CA LEU A 130 5.66 -14.89 -1.99
C LEU A 130 5.63 -14.33 -3.41
N PRO A 131 5.72 -13.02 -3.62
CA PRO A 131 5.62 -12.44 -4.95
C PRO A 131 6.74 -13.01 -5.83
N LEU A 132 6.38 -13.89 -6.77
CA LEU A 132 7.29 -14.44 -7.78
C LEU A 132 7.32 -13.57 -9.05
N ALA A 133 6.41 -12.61 -9.20
CA ALA A 133 6.10 -12.01 -10.50
C ALA A 133 6.71 -10.63 -10.78
N GLU A 134 7.55 -10.07 -9.90
CA GLU A 134 8.07 -8.70 -10.10
C GLU A 134 9.60 -8.61 -10.16
N THR A 135 10.30 -9.73 -10.14
CA THR A 135 11.74 -9.72 -10.32
C THR A 135 12.05 -10.31 -11.69
N THR A 136 12.38 -9.42 -12.63
CA THR A 136 13.09 -9.71 -13.89
C THR A 136 14.47 -10.37 -13.67
N PHE A 137 14.70 -10.96 -12.51
CA PHE A 137 16.00 -11.43 -12.03
C PHE A 137 15.90 -12.81 -11.36
N VAL A 138 14.81 -13.57 -11.54
CA VAL A 138 14.87 -14.99 -11.19
C VAL A 138 15.98 -15.60 -12.03
N ARG A 139 17.08 -15.97 -11.38
CA ARG A 139 18.26 -16.50 -12.06
C ARG A 139 18.19 -18.00 -12.21
N ARG A 140 17.49 -18.67 -11.29
CA ARG A 140 17.50 -20.12 -11.21
C ARG A 140 16.30 -20.69 -10.47
N TYR A 141 15.79 -21.80 -11.00
CA TYR A 141 14.90 -22.72 -10.31
C TYR A 141 15.65 -24.01 -9.99
N ASP A 142 15.40 -24.57 -8.80
CA ASP A 142 15.72 -25.96 -8.49
C ASP A 142 14.45 -26.65 -7.99
N VAL A 143 14.28 -27.93 -8.34
CA VAL A 143 13.17 -28.76 -7.87
C VAL A 143 13.71 -29.94 -7.11
N SER A 144 13.14 -30.19 -5.93
CA SER A 144 13.43 -31.37 -5.14
C SER A 144 12.14 -32.02 -4.63
N ASP A 145 12.26 -33.20 -4.06
CA ASP A 145 11.17 -33.94 -3.42
C ASP A 145 11.28 -33.81 -1.89
N ASP A 146 10.13 -33.69 -1.22
CA ASP A 146 9.98 -33.72 0.24
C ASP A 146 8.76 -34.58 0.57
N ASP A 147 9.01 -35.88 0.76
CA ASP A 147 7.97 -36.92 0.89
C ASP A 147 6.99 -36.91 -0.29
N THR A 148 5.73 -36.51 -0.05
CA THR A 148 4.67 -36.44 -1.08
C THR A 148 4.59 -35.07 -1.76
N LEU A 149 5.48 -34.14 -1.40
CA LEU A 149 5.49 -32.76 -1.86
C LEU A 149 6.62 -32.51 -2.86
N LYS A 150 6.35 -31.61 -3.80
CA LYS A 150 7.37 -31.05 -4.69
C LYS A 150 7.83 -29.71 -4.14
N VAL A 151 9.12 -29.56 -3.93
CA VAL A 151 9.72 -28.31 -3.43
C VAL A 151 10.34 -27.57 -4.59
N VAL A 152 9.81 -26.38 -4.89
CA VAL A 152 10.38 -25.48 -5.89
C VAL A 152 11.14 -24.38 -5.17
N THR A 153 12.44 -24.27 -5.45
CA THR A 153 13.28 -23.20 -4.94
C THR A 153 13.61 -22.22 -6.05
N CYS A 154 13.24 -20.95 -5.86
CA CYS A 154 13.52 -19.85 -6.76
C CYS A 154 14.59 -18.95 -6.12
N ARG A 155 15.68 -18.66 -6.84
CA ARG A 155 16.75 -17.76 -6.37
C ARG A 155 16.93 -16.56 -7.29
N GLU A 156 17.14 -15.41 -6.67
CA GLU A 156 17.36 -14.14 -7.35
C GLU A 156 18.27 -13.23 -6.51
N SER A 157 18.65 -12.09 -7.11
CA SER A 157 19.26 -11.00 -6.38
C SER A 157 18.44 -9.74 -6.57
N ASP A 158 18.24 -8.97 -5.51
CA ASP A 158 17.57 -7.68 -5.63
C ASP A 158 18.49 -6.58 -6.17
N SER A 159 17.95 -5.38 -6.38
CA SER A 159 18.70 -4.23 -6.88
C SER A 159 19.80 -3.75 -5.93
N ARG A 160 19.87 -4.26 -4.70
CA ARG A 160 20.90 -3.97 -3.71
C ARG A 160 21.93 -5.10 -3.59
N GLY A 161 21.83 -6.13 -4.44
CA GLY A 161 22.71 -7.29 -4.44
C GLY A 161 22.41 -8.30 -3.33
N ARG A 162 21.29 -8.18 -2.61
CA ARG A 162 20.89 -9.15 -1.58
C ARG A 162 20.41 -10.42 -2.25
N SER A 163 20.77 -11.57 -1.69
CA SER A 163 20.31 -12.88 -2.15
C SER A 163 18.89 -13.12 -1.65
N ILE A 164 17.94 -13.32 -2.55
CA ILE A 164 16.56 -13.68 -2.21
C ILE A 164 16.31 -15.12 -2.67
N GLU A 165 15.82 -15.95 -1.75
CA GLU A 165 15.43 -17.33 -2.01
C GLU A 165 13.98 -17.56 -1.57
N ARG A 166 13.15 -18.08 -2.48
CA ARG A 166 11.77 -18.47 -2.21
C ARG A 166 11.63 -19.97 -2.36
N LYS A 167 11.10 -20.64 -1.33
CA LYS A 167 10.82 -22.08 -1.37
C LYS A 167 9.32 -22.30 -1.32
N LEU A 168 8.79 -23.09 -2.24
CA LEU A 168 7.37 -23.47 -2.32
C LEU A 168 7.24 -24.99 -2.19
N TRP A 169 6.47 -25.46 -1.22
CA TRP A 169 6.07 -26.85 -1.08
C TRP A 169 4.69 -27.04 -1.71
N ILE A 170 4.64 -27.75 -2.83
CA ILE A 170 3.47 -27.98 -3.65
C ILE A 170 2.99 -29.41 -3.40
N ALA A 171 1.68 -29.61 -3.24
CA ALA A 171 1.06 -30.92 -3.07
C ALA A 171 0.34 -31.36 -4.36
N PRO A 172 0.98 -32.14 -5.26
CA PRO A 172 0.38 -32.56 -6.53
C PRO A 172 -0.94 -33.32 -6.34
N SER A 173 -1.00 -34.21 -5.35
CA SER A 173 -2.18 -35.01 -5.00
C SER A 173 -3.38 -34.19 -4.51
N ARG A 174 -3.17 -32.92 -4.16
CA ARG A 174 -4.20 -31.99 -3.69
C ARG A 174 -4.36 -30.81 -4.64
N GLY A 175 -4.41 -31.09 -5.94
CA GLY A 175 -4.63 -30.07 -6.98
C GLY A 175 -3.45 -29.10 -7.15
N PHE A 176 -2.23 -29.52 -6.83
CA PHE A 176 -1.02 -28.69 -6.89
C PHE A 176 -1.10 -27.42 -6.02
N ASN A 177 -1.83 -27.47 -4.90
CA ASN A 177 -1.88 -26.38 -3.93
C ASN A 177 -0.53 -26.22 -3.20
N VAL A 178 -0.17 -24.98 -2.86
CA VAL A 178 1.00 -24.67 -2.02
C VAL A 178 0.61 -24.84 -0.55
N VAL A 179 1.29 -25.73 0.17
CA VAL A 179 1.01 -26.04 1.58
C VAL A 179 2.00 -25.37 2.54
N ARG A 180 3.15 -24.93 2.03
CA ARG A 180 4.13 -24.15 2.78
C ARG A 180 4.92 -23.30 1.80
N ALA A 181 5.30 -22.11 2.23
CA ALA A 181 6.35 -21.40 1.54
C ALA A 181 7.13 -20.44 2.44
N GLU A 182 8.35 -20.16 2.02
CA GLU A 182 9.35 -19.44 2.81
C GLU A 182 10.14 -18.44 1.98
N LEU A 183 10.33 -17.25 2.55
CA LEU A 183 11.19 -16.19 2.03
C LEU A 183 12.46 -16.12 2.86
N TRP A 184 13.57 -16.30 2.18
CA TRP A 184 14.91 -16.18 2.73
C TRP A 184 15.58 -14.97 2.08
N VAL A 185 16.20 -14.11 2.90
CA VAL A 185 16.97 -12.95 2.43
C VAL A 185 18.33 -13.01 3.10
N ASP A 186 19.39 -13.08 2.29
CA ASP A 186 20.78 -13.24 2.73
C ASP A 186 20.98 -14.41 3.69
N GLY A 187 20.29 -15.53 3.40
CA GLY A 187 20.35 -16.75 4.22
C GLY A 187 19.50 -16.71 5.49
N GLU A 188 18.82 -15.60 5.78
CA GLU A 188 17.92 -15.47 6.93
C GLU A 188 16.45 -15.66 6.53
N LEU A 189 15.73 -16.52 7.25
CA LEU A 189 14.28 -16.68 7.07
C LEU A 189 13.55 -15.40 7.51
N ARG A 190 12.94 -14.69 6.56
CA ARG A 190 12.17 -13.46 6.81
C ARG A 190 10.69 -13.73 7.04
N LEU A 191 10.14 -14.65 6.25
CA LEU A 191 8.71 -14.95 6.23
C LEU A 191 8.51 -16.44 6.00
N LYS A 192 7.60 -17.05 6.73
CA LYS A 192 7.12 -18.40 6.48
C LYS A 192 5.60 -18.38 6.52
N LYS A 193 4.95 -19.04 5.56
CA LYS A 193 3.52 -19.31 5.65
C LYS A 193 3.27 -20.81 5.55
N VAL A 194 2.29 -21.29 6.31
CA VAL A 194 1.87 -22.69 6.37
C VAL A 194 0.37 -22.75 6.12
N THR A 195 -0.05 -23.61 5.20
CA THR A 195 -1.43 -23.71 4.74
C THR A 195 -1.96 -25.11 4.96
N THR A 196 -3.05 -25.19 5.73
CA THR A 196 -3.88 -26.38 5.84
C THR A 196 -4.92 -26.35 4.74
N LEU A 197 -5.12 -27.47 4.04
CA LEU A 197 -6.09 -27.59 2.97
C LEU A 197 -7.29 -28.43 3.43
N ALA A 198 -8.47 -28.04 2.99
CA ALA A 198 -9.69 -28.85 3.08
C ALA A 198 -10.30 -29.03 1.69
N GLN A 199 -11.20 -30.02 1.58
CA GLN A 199 -11.95 -30.25 0.35
C GLN A 199 -13.25 -29.41 0.38
N TRP A 200 -13.37 -28.49 -0.57
CA TRP A 200 -14.52 -27.61 -0.76
C TRP A 200 -15.22 -28.00 -2.07
N GLY A 201 -16.26 -28.85 -1.95
CA GLY A 201 -16.88 -29.49 -3.10
C GLY A 201 -15.91 -30.43 -3.81
N GLN A 202 -15.61 -30.16 -5.08
CA GLN A 202 -14.66 -30.97 -5.87
C GLN A 202 -13.22 -30.45 -5.83
N HIS A 203 -12.95 -29.35 -5.09
CA HIS A 203 -11.66 -28.68 -5.11
C HIS A 203 -10.96 -28.76 -3.76
N TRP A 204 -9.65 -28.99 -3.78
CA TRP A 204 -8.80 -28.72 -2.63
C TRP A 204 -8.53 -27.22 -2.57
N PHE A 205 -8.78 -26.62 -1.41
CA PHE A 205 -8.59 -25.18 -1.19
C PHE A 205 -8.11 -24.92 0.25
N PRO A 206 -7.40 -23.81 0.53
CA PRO A 206 -7.04 -23.44 1.88
C PRO A 206 -8.23 -23.46 2.84
N GLU A 207 -7.99 -23.99 4.04
CA GLU A 207 -8.88 -23.89 5.20
C GLU A 207 -8.29 -22.91 6.21
N THR A 208 -6.98 -23.01 6.47
CA THR A 208 -6.27 -22.11 7.37
C THR A 208 -4.89 -21.78 6.81
N VAL A 209 -4.48 -20.52 6.95
CA VAL A 209 -3.15 -20.03 6.57
C VAL A 209 -2.54 -19.29 7.75
N LEU A 210 -1.40 -19.80 8.19
CA LEU A 210 -0.60 -19.25 9.28
C LEU A 210 0.59 -18.50 8.68
N GLU A 211 0.78 -17.25 9.06
CA GLU A 211 1.95 -16.44 8.69
C GLU A 211 2.87 -16.28 9.89
N PHE A 212 4.17 -16.52 9.71
CA PHE A 212 5.21 -16.36 10.70
C PHE A 212 6.27 -15.38 10.19
N ARG A 213 6.72 -14.48 11.07
CA ARG A 213 7.81 -13.56 10.79
C ARG A 213 9.08 -13.99 11.52
N ALA A 214 10.23 -13.57 11.00
CA ALA A 214 11.55 -13.84 11.58
C ALA A 214 11.58 -13.63 13.09
N GLY A 215 12.17 -14.58 13.82
CA GLY A 215 12.38 -14.50 15.27
C GLY A 215 11.12 -14.68 16.13
N ARG A 216 9.96 -15.01 15.54
CA ARG A 216 8.72 -15.27 16.30
C ARG A 216 8.30 -16.74 16.17
N PRO A 217 8.12 -17.47 17.30
CA PRO A 217 7.64 -18.85 17.26
C PRO A 217 6.13 -18.94 16.97
N GLU A 218 5.37 -17.90 17.33
CA GLU A 218 3.93 -17.82 17.10
C GLU A 218 3.60 -17.16 15.75
N PRO A 219 2.46 -17.52 15.11
CA PRO A 219 2.06 -16.93 13.85
C PRO A 219 1.67 -15.47 14.04
N SER A 220 2.26 -14.53 13.28
CA SER A 220 1.89 -13.11 13.28
C SER A 220 0.49 -12.85 12.72
N SER A 221 -0.02 -13.74 11.88
CA SER A 221 -1.43 -13.73 11.48
C SER A 221 -1.97 -15.12 11.16
N VAL A 222 -3.26 -15.30 11.41
CA VAL A 222 -4.04 -16.50 11.11
C VAL A 222 -5.18 -16.11 10.19
N THR A 223 -5.29 -16.75 9.04
CA THR A 223 -6.41 -16.59 8.11
C THR A 223 -7.19 -17.89 8.07
N THR A 224 -8.47 -17.86 8.39
CA THR A 224 -9.38 -19.01 8.36
C THR A 224 -10.41 -18.80 7.26
N ILE A 225 -10.54 -19.75 6.35
CA ILE A 225 -11.58 -19.77 5.33
C ILE A 225 -12.86 -20.31 5.96
N GLU A 226 -13.89 -19.47 6.05
CA GLU A 226 -15.17 -19.79 6.68
C GLU A 226 -16.18 -20.36 5.66
N GLN A 227 -16.07 -19.91 4.41
CA GLN A 227 -16.88 -20.42 3.30
C GLN A 227 -16.05 -20.36 2.02
N ALA A 228 -16.09 -21.42 1.21
CA ALA A 228 -15.63 -21.38 -0.17
C ALA A 228 -16.60 -22.17 -1.06
N GLU A 229 -16.98 -21.55 -2.18
CA GLU A 229 -17.87 -22.13 -3.18
C GLU A 229 -17.29 -21.82 -4.55
N PHE A 230 -17.15 -22.84 -5.40
CA PHE A 230 -16.51 -22.74 -6.71
C PHE A 230 -17.45 -23.29 -7.78
N ASP A 231 -17.48 -22.61 -8.93
CA ASP A 231 -18.27 -22.96 -10.13
C ASP A 231 -19.76 -23.25 -9.89
N SER A 232 -20.29 -22.76 -8.77
CA SER A 232 -21.68 -22.98 -8.43
C SER A 232 -22.61 -22.23 -9.38
N PRO A 233 -23.79 -22.80 -9.73
CA PRO A 233 -24.79 -22.12 -10.53
C PRO A 233 -25.34 -20.85 -9.85
N THR A 234 -25.14 -20.69 -8.53
CA THR A 234 -25.52 -19.47 -7.80
C THR A 234 -24.57 -18.30 -8.09
N ILE A 235 -23.38 -18.57 -8.63
CA ILE A 235 -22.38 -17.56 -8.96
C ILE A 235 -22.61 -17.14 -10.42
N PRO A 236 -22.85 -15.86 -10.73
CA PRO A 236 -23.05 -15.39 -12.11
C PRO A 236 -21.84 -15.69 -13.01
N ASP A 237 -22.10 -16.00 -14.28
CA ASP A 237 -21.03 -16.23 -15.28
C ASP A 237 -20.25 -14.96 -15.62
N ALA A 238 -20.88 -13.80 -15.48
CA ALA A 238 -20.26 -12.49 -15.60
C ALA A 238 -20.47 -11.74 -14.29
N LEU A 239 -19.36 -11.33 -13.66
CA LEU A 239 -19.43 -10.45 -12.50
C LEU A 239 -19.60 -9.01 -12.95
N LEU A 240 -20.71 -8.42 -12.54
CA LEU A 240 -20.92 -6.99 -12.58
C LEU A 240 -20.18 -6.33 -11.42
N PRO A 241 -19.88 -5.04 -11.52
CA PRO A 241 -19.30 -4.27 -10.41
C PRO A 241 -20.07 -4.46 -9.09
N ALA A 242 -21.41 -4.53 -9.15
CA ALA A 242 -22.25 -4.78 -7.99
C ALA A 242 -22.02 -6.17 -7.33
N ASP A 243 -21.67 -7.20 -8.10
CA ASP A 243 -21.46 -8.57 -7.58
C ASP A 243 -20.18 -8.69 -6.75
N VAL A 244 -19.20 -7.85 -7.06
CA VAL A 244 -18.00 -7.65 -6.24
C VAL A 244 -18.14 -6.48 -5.27
N GLY A 245 -19.34 -5.90 -5.21
CA GLY A 245 -19.79 -4.81 -4.34
C GLY A 245 -19.06 -3.49 -4.55
N ILE A 246 -18.82 -3.13 -5.80
CA ILE A 246 -18.62 -1.76 -6.27
C ILE A 246 -20.01 -1.13 -6.41
N GLU A 247 -20.27 -0.07 -5.66
CA GLU A 247 -21.55 0.64 -5.70
C GLU A 247 -21.38 2.06 -6.25
N VAL A 248 -22.49 2.72 -6.59
CA VAL A 248 -22.48 4.13 -7.01
C VAL A 248 -21.78 5.01 -5.95
N GLY A 249 -20.81 5.81 -6.38
CA GLY A 249 -19.97 6.65 -5.52
C GLY A 249 -18.66 6.01 -5.08
N THR A 250 -18.43 4.73 -5.41
CA THR A 250 -17.20 4.02 -5.05
C THR A 250 -16.00 4.59 -5.82
N THR A 251 -14.92 4.93 -5.11
CA THR A 251 -13.67 5.40 -5.76
C THR A 251 -12.92 4.22 -6.36
N VAL A 252 -12.55 4.32 -7.64
CA VAL A 252 -11.87 3.31 -8.44
C VAL A 252 -10.51 3.86 -8.87
N ILE A 253 -9.42 3.24 -8.41
CA ILE A 253 -8.07 3.58 -8.90
C ILE A 253 -7.78 2.71 -10.12
N CYS A 254 -7.67 3.34 -11.29
CA CYS A 254 -7.30 2.66 -12.52
C CYS A 254 -5.80 2.81 -12.77
N LYS A 255 -5.08 1.70 -12.93
CA LYS A 255 -3.78 1.70 -13.60
C LYS A 255 -4.02 1.38 -15.07
N LYS A 256 -3.97 2.39 -15.94
CA LYS A 256 -3.85 2.11 -17.39
C LYS A 256 -2.39 1.76 -17.69
N PRO A 257 -2.11 0.66 -18.43
CA PRO A 257 -0.76 0.41 -18.94
C PRO A 257 -0.27 1.62 -19.73
N GLY A 258 0.90 2.15 -19.39
CA GLY A 258 1.55 3.25 -20.11
C GLY A 258 1.12 4.68 -19.72
N THR A 259 0.21 4.88 -18.76
CA THR A 259 -0.03 6.21 -18.18
C THR A 259 0.67 6.35 -16.84
N GLU A 260 1.67 7.22 -16.76
CA GLU A 260 2.28 7.65 -15.50
C GLU A 260 1.27 8.51 -14.72
N GLY A 261 0.44 7.85 -13.90
CA GLY A 261 -0.53 8.54 -13.05
C GLY A 261 -1.62 7.61 -12.54
N GLN A 262 -1.80 7.54 -11.22
CA GLN A 262 -2.98 6.93 -10.63
C GLN A 262 -4.17 7.88 -10.79
N HIS A 263 -5.01 7.64 -11.78
CA HIS A 263 -6.25 8.38 -11.91
C HIS A 263 -7.30 7.79 -10.95
N ARG A 264 -7.77 8.62 -10.01
CA ARG A 264 -8.91 8.30 -9.14
C ARG A 264 -10.20 8.59 -9.90
N TRP A 265 -10.90 7.54 -10.30
CA TRP A 265 -12.23 7.58 -10.89
C TRP A 265 -13.29 7.26 -9.84
N VAL A 266 -14.55 7.48 -10.16
CA VAL A 266 -15.68 7.12 -9.33
C VAL A 266 -16.67 6.32 -10.17
N TRP A 267 -17.14 5.19 -9.63
CA TRP A 267 -18.19 4.39 -10.25
C TRP A 267 -19.53 5.10 -10.14
N ASP A 268 -20.18 5.39 -11.26
CA ASP A 268 -21.45 6.12 -11.28
C ASP A 268 -22.68 5.21 -11.36
N GLY A 269 -22.48 3.89 -11.44
CA GLY A 269 -23.53 2.87 -11.61
C GLY A 269 -23.51 2.22 -12.99
N ALA A 270 -23.07 2.94 -14.01
CA ALA A 270 -22.94 2.46 -15.38
C ALA A 270 -21.49 2.43 -15.88
N GLY A 271 -20.63 3.32 -15.36
CA GLY A 271 -19.24 3.43 -15.76
C GLY A 271 -18.37 4.20 -14.77
N LEU A 272 -17.16 4.51 -15.24
CA LEU A 272 -16.18 5.32 -14.52
C LEU A 272 -16.27 6.76 -14.96
N ASP A 273 -16.35 7.68 -13.99
CA ASP A 273 -16.41 9.11 -14.24
C ASP A 273 -15.57 9.86 -13.18
N THR A 274 -15.35 11.15 -13.38
CA THR A 274 -14.57 11.98 -12.45
C THR A 274 -15.30 12.19 -11.13
N PHE A 275 -14.56 12.41 -10.05
CA PHE A 275 -15.14 12.72 -8.75
C PHE A 275 -16.09 13.94 -8.80
N GLN A 276 -15.73 14.98 -9.55
CA GLN A 276 -16.54 16.18 -9.71
C GLN A 276 -17.87 15.88 -10.43
N ALA A 277 -17.82 15.09 -11.51
CA ALA A 277 -19.01 14.74 -12.28
C ALA A 277 -19.97 13.87 -11.47
N VAL A 278 -19.49 12.78 -10.86
CA VAL A 278 -20.33 11.92 -10.02
C VAL A 278 -20.84 12.67 -8.81
N GLY A 279 -19.99 13.49 -8.16
CA GLY A 279 -20.40 14.33 -7.04
C GLY A 279 -21.49 15.35 -7.42
N GLY A 280 -21.42 15.93 -8.62
CA GLY A 280 -22.45 16.82 -9.16
C GLY A 280 -23.78 16.08 -9.39
N LYS A 281 -23.74 14.91 -10.03
CA LYS A 281 -24.91 14.05 -10.25
C LYS A 281 -25.57 13.63 -8.93
N LEU A 282 -24.78 13.22 -7.93
CA LEU A 282 -25.26 12.89 -6.58
C LEU A 282 -25.94 14.09 -5.89
N LYS A 283 -25.35 15.29 -5.99
CA LYS A 283 -25.93 16.52 -5.40
C LYS A 283 -27.25 16.93 -6.04
N ARG A 284 -27.41 16.71 -7.35
CA ARG A 284 -28.65 16.99 -8.08
C ARG A 284 -29.72 15.89 -7.91
N GLY A 285 -29.40 14.78 -7.25
CA GLY A 285 -30.30 13.64 -7.09
C GLY A 285 -30.44 12.76 -8.35
N GLU A 286 -29.58 12.96 -9.36
CA GLU A 286 -29.55 12.15 -10.57
C GLU A 286 -28.96 10.75 -10.32
N LEU A 287 -28.14 10.64 -9.27
CA LEU A 287 -27.59 9.38 -8.79
C LEU A 287 -27.94 9.18 -7.32
N THR A 288 -28.16 7.93 -6.94
CA THR A 288 -28.28 7.51 -5.53
C THR A 288 -27.04 6.73 -5.14
N MET A 289 -26.37 7.18 -4.08
CA MET A 289 -25.20 6.49 -3.52
C MET A 289 -25.57 5.08 -3.09
N GLY A 290 -24.64 4.14 -3.29
CA GLY A 290 -24.79 2.76 -2.85
C GLY A 290 -25.13 2.65 -1.36
N PRO A 291 -26.01 1.72 -0.96
CA PRO A 291 -26.46 1.60 0.43
C PRO A 291 -25.32 1.25 1.39
N ASN A 292 -24.38 0.39 1.00
CA ASN A 292 -23.25 0.03 1.87
C ASN A 292 -22.25 1.19 1.95
N LEU A 293 -21.98 1.86 0.83
CA LEU A 293 -21.11 3.04 0.82
C LEU A 293 -21.70 4.19 1.65
N LYS A 294 -23.02 4.40 1.55
CA LYS A 294 -23.73 5.40 2.35
C LYS A 294 -23.63 5.07 3.85
N ALA A 295 -23.92 3.83 4.24
CA ALA A 295 -23.80 3.39 5.63
C ALA A 295 -22.37 3.54 6.17
N GLU A 296 -21.36 3.21 5.35
CA GLU A 296 -19.95 3.39 5.68
C GLU A 296 -19.62 4.87 5.93
N LEU A 297 -20.03 5.77 5.02
CA LEU A 297 -19.82 7.21 5.14
C LEU A 297 -20.58 7.83 6.29
N ASP A 298 -21.82 7.40 6.56
CA ASP A 298 -22.63 7.89 7.67
C ASP A 298 -22.01 7.48 9.01
N ARG A 299 -21.54 6.24 9.14
CA ARG A 299 -20.76 5.80 10.32
C ARG A 299 -19.48 6.62 10.47
N ARG A 300 -18.72 6.87 9.40
CA ARG A 300 -17.54 7.76 9.45
C ARG A 300 -17.90 9.17 9.90
N ARG A 301 -18.97 9.75 9.37
CA ARG A 301 -19.48 11.07 9.80
C ARG A 301 -19.86 11.07 11.27
N GLN A 302 -20.50 10.02 11.77
CA GLN A 302 -20.82 9.90 13.19
C GLN A 302 -19.56 9.83 14.05
N THR A 303 -18.56 9.04 13.63
CA THR A 303 -17.26 8.98 14.29
C THR A 303 -16.58 10.36 14.27
N THR A 304 -16.46 11.01 13.11
CA THR A 304 -15.88 12.36 12.99
C THR A 304 -16.65 13.40 13.81
N ALA A 305 -17.98 13.32 13.88
CA ALA A 305 -18.82 14.21 14.67
C ALA A 305 -18.65 13.99 16.18
N ALA A 306 -18.51 12.73 16.61
CA ALA A 306 -18.20 12.40 18.00
C ALA A 306 -16.81 12.95 18.39
N LEU A 307 -15.83 12.77 17.52
CA LEU A 307 -14.48 13.31 17.69
C LEU A 307 -14.46 14.85 17.70
N ARG A 308 -15.23 15.50 16.82
CA ARG A 308 -15.42 16.97 16.84
C ARG A 308 -16.03 17.46 18.14
N ARG A 309 -17.08 16.78 18.64
CA ARG A 309 -17.71 17.11 19.92
C ARG A 309 -16.75 16.95 21.10
N ALA A 310 -15.80 16.02 21.01
CA ALA A 310 -14.72 15.85 21.97
C ALA A 310 -13.56 16.87 21.80
N GLY A 311 -13.66 17.83 20.87
CA GLY A 311 -12.61 18.83 20.63
C GLY A 311 -11.42 18.31 19.80
N LEU A 312 -11.55 17.16 19.14
CA LEU A 312 -10.47 16.46 18.41
C LEU A 312 -10.61 16.57 16.89
N GLY A 313 -11.63 17.30 16.43
CA GLY A 313 -12.13 17.26 15.07
C GLY A 313 -11.20 17.78 13.98
N ASP A 314 -10.28 18.67 14.33
CA ASP A 314 -9.34 19.29 13.38
C ASP A 314 -8.03 18.51 13.28
N SER A 315 -7.83 17.46 14.08
CA SER A 315 -6.56 16.71 14.14
C SER A 315 -6.62 15.29 13.59
N ILE A 316 -7.78 14.79 13.16
CA ILE A 316 -7.95 13.35 12.85
C ILE A 316 -7.76 13.00 11.37
N GLU A 317 -7.76 13.97 10.45
CA GLU A 317 -7.30 13.71 9.08
C GLU A 317 -5.76 13.53 8.94
N GLY A 318 -5.00 13.51 10.05
CA GLY A 318 -3.54 13.39 10.02
C GLY A 318 -2.92 12.62 11.19
N VAL A 319 -3.60 11.62 11.78
CA VAL A 319 -3.07 10.88 12.97
C VAL A 319 -1.87 9.97 12.66
N GLY A 320 -1.44 9.86 11.40
CA GLY A 320 -0.20 9.15 11.01
C GLY A 320 0.91 10.06 10.50
N ASP A 321 0.61 11.34 10.24
CA ASP A 321 1.54 12.23 9.58
C ASP A 321 2.11 13.21 10.62
N ALA A 322 3.33 12.93 11.08
CA ALA A 322 4.28 14.02 11.35
C ALA A 322 4.17 15.03 10.19
N PRO A 323 4.30 16.35 10.41
CA PRO A 323 4.01 17.29 9.33
C PRO A 323 4.85 16.86 8.15
N LYS A 324 4.18 16.56 7.04
CA LYS A 324 4.88 15.86 5.96
C LYS A 324 6.00 16.80 5.56
N LEU A 325 7.25 16.37 5.73
CA LEU A 325 8.39 17.20 5.33
C LEU A 325 8.29 17.59 3.85
N SER A 326 7.48 16.85 3.07
CA SER A 326 7.04 17.17 1.72
C SER A 326 6.10 18.39 1.62
N GLU A 327 5.26 18.70 2.61
CA GLU A 327 4.49 19.94 2.66
C GLU A 327 5.39 21.16 2.88
N TRP A 328 6.43 21.04 3.72
CA TRP A 328 7.42 22.10 3.91
C TRP A 328 8.26 22.29 2.63
N GLU A 329 8.63 21.19 1.97
CA GLU A 329 9.34 21.22 0.68
C GLU A 329 8.48 21.90 -0.40
N GLU A 330 7.21 21.52 -0.50
CA GLU A 330 6.26 22.10 -1.45
C GLU A 330 6.02 23.58 -1.16
N PHE A 331 5.96 23.97 0.12
CA PHE A 331 5.90 25.36 0.52
C PHE A 331 7.13 26.15 0.07
N VAL A 332 8.34 25.60 0.25
CA VAL A 332 9.60 26.24 -0.19
C VAL A 332 9.63 26.35 -1.71
N ARG A 333 9.28 25.29 -2.43
CA ARG A 333 9.20 25.27 -3.90
C ARG A 333 8.24 26.35 -4.41
N ARG A 334 7.05 26.43 -3.83
CA ARG A 334 6.08 27.47 -4.17
C ARG A 334 6.60 28.86 -3.83
N PHE A 335 7.23 29.04 -2.67
CA PHE A 335 7.83 30.30 -2.28
C PHE A 335 8.91 30.77 -3.27
N VAL A 336 9.76 29.87 -3.75
CA VAL A 336 10.78 30.14 -4.78
C VAL A 336 10.11 30.64 -6.07
N LEU A 337 9.08 29.93 -6.54
CA LEU A 337 8.37 30.23 -7.77
C LEU A 337 7.57 31.55 -7.69
N GLU A 338 6.75 31.71 -6.66
CA GLU A 338 5.86 32.88 -6.49
C GLU A 338 6.63 34.19 -6.32
N ASN A 339 7.84 34.14 -5.76
CA ASN A 339 8.63 35.34 -5.52
C ASN A 339 9.75 35.53 -6.57
N ALA A 340 9.78 34.69 -7.61
CA ALA A 340 10.77 34.70 -8.68
C ALA A 340 12.20 34.88 -8.13
N LEU A 341 12.58 34.02 -7.17
CA LEU A 341 13.89 34.12 -6.52
C LEU A 341 15.02 33.95 -7.53
N SER A 342 16.10 34.72 -7.36
CA SER A 342 17.34 34.50 -8.11
C SER A 342 17.98 33.15 -7.73
N THR A 343 18.90 32.65 -8.54
CA THR A 343 19.61 31.39 -8.27
C THR A 343 20.31 31.38 -6.91
N ASP A 344 20.92 32.50 -6.49
CA ASP A 344 21.54 32.63 -5.16
C ASP A 344 20.48 32.60 -4.03
N GLN A 345 19.36 33.32 -4.21
CA GLN A 345 18.27 33.33 -3.24
C GLN A 345 17.61 31.94 -3.12
N GLU A 346 17.41 31.24 -4.24
CA GLU A 346 16.90 29.87 -4.28
C GLU A 346 17.82 28.92 -3.54
N GLN A 347 19.13 28.94 -3.82
CA GLN A 347 20.10 28.09 -3.13
C GLN A 347 20.06 28.34 -1.60
N ARG A 348 19.97 29.60 -1.19
CA ARG A 348 19.83 29.97 0.23
C ARG A 348 18.50 29.52 0.83
N ALA A 349 17.41 29.56 0.08
CA ALA A 349 16.10 29.04 0.52
C ALA A 349 16.17 27.53 0.79
N TRP A 350 16.80 26.76 -0.10
CA TRP A 350 16.99 25.32 0.08
C TRP A 350 17.92 24.98 1.25
N ILE A 351 18.94 25.79 1.52
CA ILE A 351 19.78 25.64 2.72
C ILE A 351 18.96 25.85 3.98
N ILE A 352 18.15 26.92 4.05
CA ILE A 352 17.26 27.18 5.20
C ILE A 352 16.29 26.02 5.40
N TYR A 353 15.70 25.50 4.34
CA TYR A 353 14.82 24.33 4.40
C TYR A 353 15.54 23.11 4.99
N ARG A 354 16.73 22.77 4.49
CA ARG A 354 17.52 21.64 4.98
C ARG A 354 17.87 21.78 6.46
N ASP A 355 18.33 22.95 6.90
CA ASP A 355 18.63 23.22 8.31
C ASP A 355 17.39 22.97 9.20
N CYS A 356 16.23 23.46 8.76
CA CYS A 356 14.97 23.28 9.47
C CYS A 356 14.53 21.81 9.48
N ARG A 357 14.71 21.09 8.36
CA ARG A 357 14.40 19.67 8.22
C ARG A 357 15.24 18.81 9.17
N GLU A 358 16.55 19.04 9.22
CA GLU A 358 17.47 18.30 10.11
C GLU A 358 17.09 18.49 11.59
N ARG A 359 16.67 19.69 11.99
CA ARG A 359 16.20 19.94 13.37
C ARG A 359 14.89 19.23 13.70
N VAL A 360 13.97 19.15 12.74
CA VAL A 360 12.72 18.38 12.91
C VAL A 360 13.04 16.89 13.02
N GLU A 361 13.89 16.37 12.13
CA GLU A 361 14.31 14.96 12.16
C GLU A 361 14.97 14.59 13.49
N ASP A 362 15.85 15.45 14.02
CA ASP A 362 16.50 15.24 15.31
C ASP A 362 15.49 15.26 16.49
N TYR A 363 14.56 16.21 16.47
CA TYR A 363 13.48 16.28 17.44
C TYR A 363 12.60 15.03 17.40
N LEU A 364 12.13 14.62 16.21
CA LEU A 364 11.29 13.44 16.03
C LEU A 364 12.00 12.16 16.47
N ARG A 365 13.30 12.04 16.16
CA ARG A 365 14.14 10.93 16.62
C ARG A 365 14.19 10.85 18.14
N THR A 366 14.37 11.99 18.82
CA THR A 366 14.44 12.06 20.28
C THR A 366 13.07 11.86 20.95
N ALA A 367 12.01 12.37 20.33
CA ALA A 367 10.64 12.27 20.81
C ALA A 367 9.96 10.94 20.47
N ARG A 368 10.60 10.07 19.67
CA ARG A 368 10.03 8.82 19.16
C ARG A 368 9.33 7.95 20.21
N PRO A 369 9.91 7.68 21.40
CA PRO A 369 9.22 6.86 22.41
C PRO A 369 7.87 7.45 22.84
N ARG A 370 7.76 8.79 22.92
CA ARG A 370 6.52 9.47 23.29
C ARG A 370 5.47 9.42 22.18
N PHE A 371 5.91 9.42 20.92
CA PHE A 371 5.02 9.18 19.78
C PHE A 371 4.53 7.73 19.75
N GLU A 372 5.37 6.77 20.14
CA GLU A 372 4.96 5.37 20.30
C GLU A 372 3.93 5.20 21.44
N ASP A 373 4.12 5.89 22.57
CA ASP A 373 3.12 5.98 23.65
C ASP A 373 1.80 6.57 23.18
N LEU A 374 1.86 7.70 22.46
CA LEU A 374 0.69 8.32 21.87
C LEU A 374 -0.01 7.38 20.88
N GLY A 375 0.74 6.64 20.07
CA GLY A 375 0.20 5.64 19.15
C GLY A 375 -0.54 4.52 19.88
N ARG A 376 0.00 4.04 21.01
CA ARG A 376 -0.67 3.05 21.86
C ARG A 376 -1.96 3.58 22.46
N SER A 377 -1.96 4.81 22.98
CA SER A 377 -3.18 5.47 23.47
C SER A 377 -4.21 5.64 22.35
N GLN A 378 -3.76 6.02 21.15
CA GLN A 378 -4.64 6.18 20.00
C GLN A 378 -5.29 4.86 19.56
N VAL A 379 -4.58 3.74 19.64
CA VAL A 379 -5.17 2.41 19.38
C VAL A 379 -6.34 2.14 20.34
N ARG A 380 -6.18 2.43 21.63
CA ARG A 380 -7.26 2.26 22.63
C ARG A 380 -8.45 3.19 22.38
N ILE A 381 -8.18 4.44 21.99
CA ILE A 381 -9.21 5.41 21.62
C ILE A 381 -10.00 4.93 20.41
N ASN A 382 -9.30 4.50 19.37
CA ASN A 382 -9.89 4.05 18.13
C ASN A 382 -10.70 2.76 18.32
N SER A 383 -10.26 1.86 19.21
CA SER A 383 -10.99 0.63 19.52
C SER A 383 -12.21 0.84 20.44
N GLY A 384 -12.55 2.09 20.80
CA GLY A 384 -13.65 2.40 21.71
C GLY A 384 -13.43 1.97 23.16
N ASN A 385 -12.19 1.62 23.52
CA ASN A 385 -11.81 1.11 24.85
C ASN A 385 -11.09 2.16 25.70
N ALA A 386 -11.09 3.42 25.27
CA ALA A 386 -10.53 4.53 26.03
C ALA A 386 -11.63 5.29 26.76
N THR A 387 -11.29 5.78 27.95
CA THR A 387 -12.14 6.74 28.67
C THR A 387 -12.06 8.12 28.04
N ASP A 388 -13.04 8.99 28.32
CA ASP A 388 -13.02 10.39 27.87
C ASP A 388 -11.76 11.13 28.35
N ASP A 389 -11.29 10.84 29.56
CA ASP A 389 -10.05 11.41 30.11
C ASP A 389 -8.81 10.96 29.33
N GLU A 390 -8.72 9.67 28.95
CA GLU A 390 -7.62 9.15 28.14
C GLU A 390 -7.60 9.77 26.73
N ILE A 391 -8.78 10.03 26.18
CA ILE A 391 -8.95 10.72 24.90
C ILE A 391 -8.41 12.16 24.98
N VAL A 392 -8.81 12.91 26.01
CA VAL A 392 -8.37 14.29 26.23
C VAL A 392 -6.86 14.35 26.47
N GLU A 393 -6.31 13.43 27.25
CA GLU A 393 -4.89 13.42 27.57
C GLU A 393 -4.02 13.06 26.34
N ALA A 394 -4.46 12.11 25.52
CA ALA A 394 -3.79 11.80 24.26
C ALA A 394 -3.77 13.01 23.31
N ALA A 395 -4.86 13.79 23.26
CA ALA A 395 -4.93 15.00 22.46
C ALA A 395 -3.95 16.08 22.94
N ARG A 396 -3.88 16.31 24.25
CA ARG A 396 -2.92 17.24 24.86
C ARG A 396 -1.48 16.82 24.63
N LEU A 397 -1.20 15.53 24.79
CA LEU A 397 0.12 14.97 24.52
C LEU A 397 0.51 15.17 23.06
N ARG A 398 -0.40 14.91 22.12
CA ARG A 398 -0.17 15.17 20.70
C ARG A 398 0.15 16.62 20.42
N GLN A 399 -0.66 17.55 20.93
CA GLN A 399 -0.43 18.99 20.76
C GLN A 399 0.95 19.40 21.30
N ARG A 400 1.34 18.86 22.47
CA ARG A 400 2.64 19.12 23.08
C ARG A 400 3.81 18.56 22.28
N LEU A 401 3.63 17.40 21.64
CA LEU A 401 4.65 16.77 20.78
C LEU A 401 4.77 17.45 19.42
N MET A 402 3.66 17.99 18.88
CA MET A 402 3.67 18.67 17.58
C MET A 402 4.10 20.13 17.67
N GLY A 403 3.84 20.79 18.82
CA GLY A 403 4.15 22.20 19.04
C GLY A 403 5.58 22.62 18.63
N PRO A 404 6.65 21.90 19.02
CA PRO A 404 8.01 22.25 18.60
C PRO A 404 8.22 22.21 17.08
N VAL A 405 7.54 21.31 16.37
CA VAL A 405 7.63 21.21 14.91
C VAL A 405 6.89 22.39 14.25
N ASP A 406 5.71 22.73 14.76
CA ASP A 406 4.96 23.92 14.31
C ASP A 406 5.73 25.22 14.59
N GLU A 407 6.44 25.30 15.71
CA GLU A 407 7.32 26.43 16.03
C GLU A 407 8.50 26.53 15.07
N LEU A 408 9.13 25.41 14.70
CA LEU A 408 10.19 25.41 13.68
C LEU A 408 9.65 25.90 12.32
N PHE A 409 8.44 25.51 11.93
CA PHE A 409 7.84 26.03 10.71
C PHE A 409 7.58 27.55 10.79
N THR A 410 6.81 27.95 11.80
CA THR A 410 6.22 29.30 11.89
C THR A 410 7.23 30.35 12.34
N LYS A 411 8.15 30.01 13.26
CA LYS A 411 9.13 30.94 13.84
C LYS A 411 10.50 30.88 13.19
N GLN A 412 10.84 29.80 12.47
CA GLN A 412 12.16 29.65 11.82
C GLN A 412 12.06 29.62 10.30
N LEU A 413 11.36 28.65 9.71
CA LEU A 413 11.35 28.46 8.25
C LEU A 413 10.71 29.67 7.54
N VAL A 414 9.47 30.01 7.89
CA VAL A 414 8.72 31.09 7.23
C VAL A 414 9.44 32.45 7.33
N PRO A 415 9.92 32.89 8.52
CA PRO A 415 10.58 34.18 8.64
C PRO A 415 11.94 34.24 7.94
N ARG A 416 12.75 33.17 8.01
CA ARG A 416 14.07 33.12 7.34
C ARG A 416 13.91 33.18 5.82
N LEU A 417 12.91 32.49 5.26
CA LEU A 417 12.57 32.61 3.84
C LEU A 417 12.10 34.01 3.47
N GLY A 418 11.22 34.62 4.29
CA GLY A 418 10.80 36.01 4.10
C GLY A 418 11.96 37.03 4.17
N GLY A 419 13.03 36.69 4.88
CA GLY A 419 14.27 37.47 4.95
C GLY A 419 15.07 37.49 3.64
N LEU A 420 14.87 36.51 2.74
CA LEU A 420 15.55 36.45 1.44
C LEU A 420 14.98 37.44 0.41
N LEU A 421 13.73 37.88 0.60
CA LEU A 421 13.05 38.76 -0.35
C LEU A 421 13.65 40.17 -0.35
N THR A 422 13.87 40.71 -1.54
CA THR A 422 14.26 42.11 -1.74
C THR A 422 13.13 43.07 -1.34
N PRO A 423 13.43 44.36 -1.11
CA PRO A 423 12.40 45.36 -0.84
C PRO A 423 11.34 45.46 -1.95
N ALA A 424 11.70 45.24 -3.22
CA ALA A 424 10.77 45.24 -4.34
C ALA A 424 9.81 44.04 -4.29
N GLN A 425 10.35 42.82 -4.14
CA GLN A 425 9.55 41.59 -3.98
C GLN A 425 8.61 41.65 -2.76
N LYS A 426 9.05 42.30 -1.66
CA LYS A 426 8.22 42.51 -0.47
C LYS A 426 7.04 43.47 -0.70
N ARG A 427 7.16 44.42 -1.63
CA ARG A 427 6.08 45.38 -1.97
C ARG A 427 5.03 44.71 -2.86
N GLU A 428 5.45 43.98 -3.90
CA GLU A 428 4.55 43.23 -4.78
C GLU A 428 3.68 42.22 -3.98
N LYS A 429 4.28 41.54 -2.99
CA LYS A 429 3.55 40.61 -2.11
C LYS A 429 2.51 41.29 -1.21
N LYS A 430 2.70 42.57 -0.85
CA LYS A 430 1.73 43.33 -0.04
C LYS A 430 0.57 43.86 -0.86
N GLU A 431 0.75 44.07 -2.15
CA GLU A 431 -0.29 44.57 -3.06
C GLU A 431 -1.21 43.46 -3.59
N THR A 432 -0.76 42.20 -3.51
CA THR A 432 -1.54 41.02 -3.95
C THR A 432 -2.37 40.39 -2.81
N LYS A 433 -2.36 40.98 -1.62
CA LYS A 433 -3.18 40.58 -0.45
C LYS A 433 -4.23 41.64 -0.18
#